data_AF-A0AAX0NII9-F1
#
_entry.id   AF-A0AAX0NII9-F1
#
_cell.length_a   1.000
_cell.length_b   1.000
_cell.length_c   1.000
_cell.angle_alpha   90.00
_cell.angle_beta   90.00
_cell.angle_gamma   90.00
#
_symmetry.space_group_name_H-M   'P 1'
#
loop_
_entity.id
_entity.type
_entity.pdbx_description
1 polymer ?
#
loop_
_entity_poly.entity_id
_entity_poly.type
_entity_poly.pdbx_seq_one_letter_code
_entity_poly.pdbx_strand_id
1 'polypeptide(L)'
;MKDASLTLKESGKISILGKDEIMLDINLAHLKNLSSGELNRLRLAFIATECKILNAGKGILFLDEIDANLSGKEAMSIAKVLEELSKFYQIFAISHLPQLSSKAHNHFLVEKNGEESKVKKLDQKERIKELARMVSGELVSDEAIEFAKTLFKN
;
A
#
# COMPACT_ATOMS: atom_id res chain seq x y z
N MET A 1 9.59 -18.39 3.72
CA MET A 1 8.47 -18.68 4.63
C MET A 1 8.42 -20.19 4.88
N LYS A 2 9.25 -20.74 5.77
CA LYS A 2 9.23 -22.20 6.05
C LYS A 2 8.31 -22.60 7.21
N ASP A 3 7.86 -21.66 8.05
CA ASP A 3 7.16 -21.97 9.30
C ASP A 3 5.89 -21.12 9.50
N ALA A 4 5.01 -21.05 8.49
CA ALA A 4 3.66 -20.51 8.68
C ALA A 4 2.69 -21.68 8.89
N SER A 5 1.93 -21.68 9.98
CA SER A 5 0.89 -22.68 10.25
C SER A 5 -0.48 -22.04 10.36
N LEU A 6 -1.48 -22.73 9.82
CA LEU A 6 -2.88 -22.37 9.95
C LEU A 6 -3.56 -23.45 10.79
N THR A 7 -4.13 -23.05 11.93
CA THR A 7 -4.84 -23.96 12.84
C THR A 7 -6.29 -23.52 12.95
N LEU A 8 -7.22 -24.44 12.70
CA LEU A 8 -8.63 -24.22 12.99
C LEU A 8 -8.91 -24.60 14.44
N LYS A 9 -9.46 -23.67 15.21
CA LYS A 9 -9.85 -23.87 16.60
C LYS A 9 -11.35 -23.64 16.74
N GLU A 10 -12.09 -24.67 17.15
CA GLU A 10 -13.49 -24.46 17.53
C GLU A 10 -13.55 -23.59 18.80
N SER A 11 -14.18 -22.43 18.71
CA SER A 11 -14.57 -21.67 19.90
C SER A 11 -15.75 -22.37 20.56
N GLY A 12 -15.68 -22.55 21.88
CA GLY A 12 -16.80 -23.10 22.67
C GLY A 12 -18.02 -22.17 22.72
N LYS A 13 -17.92 -20.93 22.20
CA LYS A 13 -19.00 -19.94 22.18
C LYS A 13 -19.19 -19.38 20.77
N ILE A 14 -20.43 -19.43 20.27
CA ILE A 14 -20.84 -18.71 19.06
C ILE A 14 -20.71 -17.21 19.29
N SER A 15 -20.00 -16.53 18.40
CA SER A 15 -19.88 -15.07 18.34
C SER A 15 -20.56 -14.52 17.08
N ILE A 16 -20.61 -13.20 16.93
CA ILE A 16 -21.07 -12.56 15.68
C ILE A 16 -20.19 -12.93 14.46
N LEU A 17 -18.98 -13.44 14.70
CA LEU A 17 -18.03 -13.88 13.68
C LEU A 17 -18.11 -15.40 13.41
N GLY A 18 -19.03 -16.11 14.08
CA GLY A 18 -19.17 -17.57 14.00
C GLY A 18 -18.61 -18.31 15.22
N LYS A 19 -18.51 -19.63 15.09
CA LYS A 19 -17.99 -20.57 16.11
C LYS A 19 -16.53 -20.92 15.86
N ASP A 20 -16.10 -20.96 14.61
CA ASP A 20 -14.75 -21.40 14.26
C ASP A 20 -13.77 -20.22 14.23
N GLU A 21 -12.62 -20.40 14.85
CA GLU A 21 -11.53 -19.44 14.85
C GLU A 21 -10.38 -20.00 13.99
N ILE A 22 -9.96 -19.23 12.99
CA ILE A 22 -8.77 -19.56 12.20
C ILE A 22 -7.58 -18.82 12.81
N MET A 23 -6.66 -19.56 13.41
CA MET A 23 -5.40 -19.05 13.90
C MET A 23 -4.33 -19.17 12.82
N LEU A 24 -3.73 -18.03 12.46
CA LEU A 24 -2.53 -17.98 11.62
C LEU A 24 -1.33 -17.66 12.50
N ASP A 25 -0.40 -18.59 12.58
CA ASP A 25 0.88 -18.42 13.26
C ASP A 25 1.98 -18.33 12.19
N ILE A 26 2.76 -17.24 12.24
CA ILE A 26 3.90 -17.03 11.35
C ILE A 26 5.15 -17.06 12.24
N ASN A 27 5.77 -18.24 12.36
CA ASN A 27 6.88 -18.49 13.29
C ASN A 27 6.48 -18.20 14.76
N LEU A 28 7.41 -17.69 15.59
CA LEU A 28 7.17 -17.30 16.99
C LEU A 28 6.43 -15.96 17.16
N ALA A 29 6.03 -15.30 16.06
CA ALA A 29 5.39 -13.98 16.11
C ALA A 29 3.87 -14.12 16.16
N HIS A 30 3.28 -13.83 17.32
CA HIS A 30 1.83 -13.66 17.41
C HIS A 30 1.39 -12.41 16.64
N LEU A 31 0.28 -12.50 15.89
CA LEU A 31 -0.30 -11.39 15.14
C LEU A 31 -0.49 -10.11 15.97
N LYS A 32 -0.80 -10.25 17.27
CA LYS A 32 -0.95 -9.14 18.22
C LYS A 32 0.33 -8.31 18.44
N ASN A 33 1.48 -8.86 18.09
CA ASN A 33 2.78 -8.21 18.23
C ASN A 33 3.22 -7.48 16.94
N LEU A 34 2.44 -7.59 15.86
CA LEU A 34 2.72 -6.86 14.62
C LEU A 34 2.31 -5.39 14.72
N SER A 35 3.08 -4.52 14.09
CA SER A 35 2.67 -3.12 13.87
C SER A 35 1.46 -3.03 12.95
N SER A 36 0.76 -1.88 12.98
CA SER A 36 -0.36 -1.58 12.07
C SER A 36 0.03 -1.76 10.60
N GLY A 37 1.19 -1.23 10.20
CA GLY A 37 1.72 -1.35 8.83
C GLY A 37 2.02 -2.79 8.43
N GLU A 38 2.59 -3.60 9.33
CA GLU A 38 2.85 -5.02 9.05
C GLU A 38 1.56 -5.82 8.89
N LEU A 39 0.57 -5.58 9.75
CA LEU A 39 -0.73 -6.21 9.65
C LEU A 39 -1.46 -5.80 8.35
N ASN A 40 -1.40 -4.52 7.99
CA ASN A 40 -1.97 -4.01 6.75
C ASN A 40 -1.31 -4.64 5.51
N ARG A 41 0.02 -4.83 5.52
CA ARG A 41 0.73 -5.53 4.44
C ARG A 41 0.37 -7.01 4.36
N LEU A 42 0.21 -7.68 5.49
CA LEU A 42 -0.26 -9.07 5.52
C LEU A 42 -1.67 -9.19 4.94
N ARG A 43 -2.58 -8.28 5.32
CA ARG A 43 -3.93 -8.19 4.75
C ARG A 43 -3.89 -7.95 3.24
N LEU A 44 -3.03 -7.03 2.79
CA LEU A 44 -2.84 -6.76 1.35
C LEU A 44 -2.39 -8.02 0.60
N ALA A 45 -1.45 -8.79 1.17
CA ALA A 45 -0.97 -10.03 0.59
C ALA A 45 -2.10 -11.07 0.44
N PHE A 46 -3.01 -11.18 1.42
CA PHE A 46 -4.18 -12.04 1.31
C PHE A 46 -5.14 -11.60 0.21
N ILE A 47 -5.49 -10.30 0.15
CA ILE A 47 -6.37 -9.77 -0.89
C ILE A 47 -5.76 -10.00 -2.28
N ALA A 48 -4.47 -9.74 -2.45
CA ALA A 48 -3.75 -9.98 -3.71
C ALA A 48 -3.75 -11.46 -4.10
N THR A 49 -3.53 -12.35 -3.13
CA THR A 49 -3.53 -13.80 -3.35
C THR A 49 -4.92 -14.30 -3.74
N GLU A 50 -5.96 -13.87 -3.02
CA GLU A 50 -7.35 -14.19 -3.32
C GLU A 50 -7.73 -13.75 -4.74
N CYS A 51 -7.43 -12.49 -5.10
CA CYS A 51 -7.69 -11.98 -6.45
C CYS A 51 -6.99 -12.80 -7.52
N LYS A 52 -5.75 -13.21 -7.27
CA LYS A 52 -4.97 -14.01 -8.22
C LYS A 52 -5.52 -15.43 -8.38
N ILE A 53 -5.97 -16.06 -7.29
CA ILE A 53 -6.51 -17.43 -7.31
C ILE A 53 -7.91 -17.45 -7.93
N LEU A 54 -8.79 -16.54 -7.50
CA LEU A 54 -10.18 -16.50 -7.94
C LEU A 54 -10.36 -15.75 -9.27
N ASN A 55 -9.32 -15.01 -9.71
CA ASN A 55 -9.38 -14.09 -10.82
C ASN A 55 -10.61 -13.15 -10.73
N ALA A 56 -10.91 -12.71 -9.52
CA ALA A 56 -12.10 -11.95 -9.19
C ALA A 56 -11.79 -10.97 -8.05
N GLY A 57 -12.44 -9.81 -8.12
CA GLY A 57 -12.37 -8.77 -7.11
C GLY A 57 -13.16 -7.57 -7.63
N LYS A 58 -13.84 -6.86 -6.73
CA LYS A 58 -14.62 -5.68 -7.08
C LYS A 58 -14.84 -4.82 -5.85
N GLY A 59 -14.80 -3.51 -6.04
CA GLY A 59 -15.10 -2.53 -5.00
C GLY A 59 -14.01 -1.48 -4.86
N ILE A 60 -13.99 -0.83 -3.71
CA ILE A 60 -13.08 0.26 -3.39
C ILE A 60 -12.26 -0.14 -2.16
N LEU A 61 -10.94 0.04 -2.24
CA LEU A 61 -10.02 -0.13 -1.11
C LEU A 61 -9.47 1.22 -0.71
N PHE A 62 -9.61 1.56 0.57
CA PHE A 62 -8.90 2.66 1.22
C PHE A 62 -7.75 2.07 2.03
N LEU A 63 -6.53 2.44 1.68
CA LEU A 63 -5.32 1.97 2.31
C LEU A 63 -4.60 3.17 2.92
N ASP A 64 -4.32 3.07 4.22
CA ASP A 64 -3.55 4.05 4.95
C ASP A 64 -2.30 3.37 5.53
N GLU A 65 -1.19 4.10 5.58
CA GLU A 65 0.10 3.64 6.13
C GLU A 65 0.64 2.31 5.54
N ILE A 66 0.26 1.94 4.32
CA ILE A 66 0.75 0.69 3.70
C ILE A 66 2.27 0.74 3.43
N ASP A 67 2.80 1.95 3.33
CA ASP A 67 4.20 2.30 3.10
C ASP A 67 5.00 2.57 4.40
N ALA A 68 4.38 2.40 5.58
CA ALA A 68 5.04 2.66 6.86
C ALA A 68 6.31 1.81 7.05
N ASN A 69 7.39 2.50 7.44
CA ASN A 69 8.73 1.92 7.68
C ASN A 69 9.32 1.14 6.49
N LEU A 70 8.94 1.48 5.26
CA LEU A 70 9.51 0.88 4.05
C LEU A 70 10.51 1.82 3.37
N SER A 71 11.45 1.23 2.63
CA SER A 71 12.35 2.00 1.78
C SER A 71 12.73 1.23 0.51
N GLY A 72 13.20 1.97 -0.51
CA GLY A 72 13.80 1.42 -1.72
C GLY A 72 13.00 0.28 -2.36
N LYS A 73 13.58 -0.93 -2.36
CA LYS A 73 13.03 -2.11 -3.04
C LYS A 73 11.73 -2.61 -2.40
N GLU A 74 11.57 -2.47 -1.09
CA GLU A 74 10.40 -2.95 -0.36
C GLU A 74 9.17 -2.11 -0.73
N ALA A 75 9.31 -0.79 -0.70
CA ALA A 75 8.28 0.14 -1.15
C ALA A 75 7.88 -0.11 -2.61
N MET A 76 8.86 -0.33 -3.49
CA MET A 76 8.60 -0.67 -4.89
C MET A 76 7.89 -2.02 -5.06
N SER A 77 8.13 -2.99 -4.17
CA SER A 77 7.44 -4.29 -4.21
C SER A 77 5.97 -4.14 -3.84
N ILE A 78 5.66 -3.33 -2.83
CA ILE A 78 4.27 -2.99 -2.48
C ILE A 78 3.60 -2.22 -3.61
N ALA A 79 4.29 -1.25 -4.23
CA ALA A 79 3.76 -0.50 -5.36
C ALA A 79 3.31 -1.42 -6.51
N LYS A 80 4.10 -2.46 -6.84
CA LYS A 80 3.75 -3.48 -7.85
C LYS A 80 2.54 -4.31 -7.44
N VAL A 81 2.43 -4.70 -6.17
CA VAL A 81 1.25 -5.43 -5.68
C VAL A 81 -0.02 -4.56 -5.80
N LEU A 82 0.07 -3.27 -5.49
CA LEU A 82 -1.05 -2.33 -5.66
C LEU A 82 -1.40 -2.13 -7.14
N GLU A 83 -0.41 -2.05 -8.02
CA GLU A 83 -0.62 -2.01 -9.47
C GLU A 83 -1.35 -3.27 -9.98
N GLU A 84 -0.97 -4.46 -9.52
CA GLU A 84 -1.69 -5.69 -9.86
C GLU A 84 -3.13 -5.70 -9.33
N LEU A 85 -3.33 -5.32 -8.07
CA LEU A 85 -4.64 -5.26 -7.43
C LEU A 85 -5.57 -4.22 -8.06
N SER A 86 -5.02 -3.15 -8.62
CA SER A 86 -5.80 -2.09 -9.25
C SER A 86 -6.58 -2.56 -10.49
N LYS A 87 -6.25 -3.74 -11.04
CA LYS A 87 -7.02 -4.40 -12.10
C LYS A 87 -8.37 -4.92 -11.61
N PHE A 88 -8.51 -5.14 -10.30
CA PHE A 88 -9.70 -5.70 -9.65
C PHE A 88 -10.42 -4.66 -8.77
N TYR A 89 -9.67 -3.78 -8.11
CA TYR A 89 -10.22 -2.76 -7.20
C TYR A 89 -9.86 -1.34 -7.61
N GLN A 90 -10.74 -0.38 -7.29
CA GLN A 90 -10.32 1.01 -7.21
C GLN A 90 -9.61 1.24 -5.87
N ILE A 91 -8.37 1.71 -5.92
CA ILE A 91 -7.54 1.87 -4.72
C ILE A 91 -7.28 3.35 -4.47
N PHE A 92 -7.57 3.78 -3.24
CA PHE A 92 -7.13 5.06 -2.68
C PHE A 92 -6.06 4.75 -1.63
N ALA A 93 -4.86 5.30 -1.84
CA ALA A 93 -3.76 5.16 -0.90
C ALA A 93 -3.17 6.54 -0.60
N ILE A 94 -2.83 6.76 0.67
CA ILE A 94 -2.08 7.93 1.12
C ILE A 94 -0.63 7.49 1.32
N SER A 95 0.32 8.21 0.74
CA SER A 95 1.73 7.81 0.72
C SER A 95 2.63 9.03 0.70
N HIS A 96 3.74 8.94 1.41
CA HIS A 96 4.85 9.89 1.33
C HIS A 96 6.02 9.34 0.52
N LEU A 97 5.96 8.07 0.11
CA LEU A 97 7.00 7.44 -0.70
C LEU A 97 6.77 7.64 -2.21
N PRO A 98 7.78 8.14 -2.96
CA PRO A 98 7.66 8.36 -4.40
C PRO A 98 7.47 7.05 -5.19
N GLN A 99 7.95 5.92 -4.66
CA GLN A 99 7.80 4.61 -5.31
C GLN A 99 6.33 4.17 -5.42
N LEU A 100 5.50 4.49 -4.42
CA LEU A 100 4.08 4.18 -4.45
C LEU A 100 3.35 5.13 -5.40
N SER A 101 3.60 6.43 -5.25
CA SER A 101 2.96 7.48 -6.04
C SER A 101 3.31 7.43 -7.53
N SER A 102 4.49 6.90 -7.88
CA SER A 102 4.89 6.74 -9.29
C SER A 102 4.02 5.71 -10.02
N LYS A 103 3.55 4.67 -9.31
CA LYS A 103 2.70 3.59 -9.85
C LYS A 103 1.21 3.91 -9.89
N ALA A 104 0.79 5.01 -9.28
CA ALA A 104 -0.62 5.38 -9.27
C ALA A 104 -1.13 5.75 -10.68
N HIS A 105 -2.35 5.31 -11.03
CA HIS A 105 -3.03 5.75 -12.26
C HIS A 105 -3.32 7.25 -12.23
N ASN A 106 -3.74 7.75 -11.06
CA ASN A 106 -4.00 9.16 -10.80
C ASN A 106 -3.22 9.56 -9.55
N HIS A 107 -2.57 10.72 -9.58
CA HIS A 107 -1.83 11.25 -8.44
C HIS A 107 -2.46 12.59 -8.05
N PHE A 108 -2.83 12.71 -6.79
CA PHE A 108 -3.43 13.91 -6.22
C PHE A 108 -2.49 14.47 -5.17
N LEU A 109 -2.23 15.77 -5.26
CA LEU A 109 -1.48 16.52 -4.26
C LEU A 109 -2.47 17.18 -3.31
N VAL A 110 -2.20 17.05 -2.01
CA VAL A 110 -2.95 17.73 -0.95
C VAL A 110 -2.07 18.83 -0.37
N GLU A 111 -2.53 20.08 -0.49
CA GLU A 111 -1.82 21.26 0.01
C GLU A 111 -2.69 22.02 1.00
N LYS A 112 -2.06 22.62 2.01
CA LYS A 112 -2.72 23.51 2.96
C LYS A 112 -2.71 24.94 2.43
N ASN A 113 -3.87 25.57 2.38
CA ASN A 113 -4.07 26.96 2.00
C ASN A 113 -4.75 27.72 3.14
N GLY A 114 -3.94 28.30 4.05
CA GLY A 114 -4.47 28.89 5.29
C GLY A 114 -5.02 27.81 6.22
N GLU A 115 -6.31 27.89 6.55
CA GLU A 115 -7.01 26.88 7.37
C GLU A 115 -7.64 25.74 6.54
N GLU A 116 -7.65 25.85 5.21
CA GLU A 116 -8.28 24.87 4.32
C GLU A 116 -7.27 23.91 3.70
N SER A 117 -7.68 22.67 3.45
CA SER A 117 -6.94 21.72 2.61
C SER A 117 -7.51 21.72 1.19
N LYS A 118 -6.63 21.87 0.19
CA LYS A 118 -6.97 21.78 -1.23
C LYS A 118 -6.38 20.53 -1.84
N VAL A 119 -7.16 19.87 -2.69
CA VAL A 119 -6.74 18.67 -3.42
C VAL A 119 -6.67 19.00 -4.90
N LYS A 120 -5.52 18.73 -5.53
CA LYS A 120 -5.32 18.95 -6.96
C LYS A 120 -4.87 17.65 -7.63
N LYS A 121 -5.53 17.29 -8.74
CA LYS A 121 -5.05 16.22 -9.61
C LYS A 121 -3.84 16.72 -10.40
N LEU A 122 -2.74 15.97 -10.37
CA LEU A 122 -1.51 16.33 -11.07
C LEU A 122 -1.51 15.79 -12.50
N ASP A 123 -1.08 16.63 -13.45
CA ASP A 123 -0.72 16.18 -14.80
C ASP A 123 0.64 15.44 -14.82
N GLN A 124 1.07 14.90 -15.96
CA GLN A 124 2.32 14.15 -16.03
C GLN A 124 3.57 14.96 -15.63
N LYS A 125 3.66 16.23 -16.03
CA LYS A 125 4.81 17.08 -15.69
C LYS A 125 4.81 17.42 -14.20
N GLU A 126 3.64 17.75 -13.68
CA GLU A 126 3.45 18.03 -12.26
C GLU A 126 3.73 16.79 -11.40
N ARG A 127 3.35 15.59 -11.87
CA ARG A 127 3.68 14.33 -11.21
C ARG A 127 5.18 14.11 -11.10
N ILE A 128 5.93 14.31 -12.19
CA ILE A 128 7.41 14.16 -12.15
C ILE A 128 8.02 15.15 -11.16
N LYS A 129 7.56 16.41 -11.18
CA LYS A 129 8.05 17.45 -10.26
C LYS A 129 7.74 17.09 -8.80
N GLU A 130 6.54 16.58 -8.53
CA GLU A 130 6.14 16.17 -7.19
C GLU A 130 6.91 14.95 -6.70
N LEU A 131 7.12 13.94 -7.56
CA LEU A 131 7.96 12.79 -7.23
C LEU A 131 9.40 13.22 -6.93
N ALA A 132 9.95 14.18 -7.68
CA ALA A 132 11.28 14.72 -7.41
C ALA A 132 11.32 15.46 -6.06
N ARG A 133 10.29 16.24 -5.74
CA ARG A 133 10.12 16.89 -4.42
C ARG A 133 10.04 15.87 -3.29
N MET A 134 9.33 14.75 -3.49
CA MET A 134 9.26 13.65 -2.51
C MET A 134 10.62 12.97 -2.29
N VAL A 135 11.53 13.03 -3.26
CA VAL A 135 12.88 12.44 -3.19
C VAL A 135 13.87 13.37 -2.51
N SER A 136 13.93 14.64 -2.91
CA SER A 136 14.96 15.60 -2.46
C SER A 136 14.48 16.63 -1.44
N GLY A 137 13.19 16.63 -1.10
CA GLY A 137 12.59 17.61 -0.22
C GLY A 137 12.25 18.92 -0.93
N GLU A 138 12.46 20.06 -0.28
CA GLU A 138 12.07 21.38 -0.79
C GLU A 138 12.88 21.83 -2.01
N LEU A 139 14.17 21.46 -2.06
CA LEU A 139 15.06 21.78 -3.17
C LEU A 139 15.05 20.64 -4.19
N VAL A 140 14.34 20.84 -5.29
CA VAL A 140 14.30 19.88 -6.41
C VAL A 140 15.56 20.05 -7.26
N SER A 141 16.46 19.06 -7.20
CA SER A 141 17.66 19.02 -8.05
C SER A 141 17.40 18.32 -9.39
N ASP A 142 18.29 18.53 -10.36
CA ASP A 142 18.19 17.87 -11.67
C ASP A 142 18.30 16.35 -11.54
N GLU A 143 19.13 15.84 -10.62
CA GLU A 143 19.26 14.41 -10.32
C GLU A 143 17.96 13.83 -9.75
N ALA A 144 17.27 14.58 -8.89
CA ALA A 144 15.98 14.18 -8.34
C ALA A 144 14.92 14.07 -9.45
N ILE A 145 14.93 15.00 -10.41
CA ILE A 145 14.04 14.95 -11.58
C ILE A 145 14.35 13.73 -12.46
N GLU A 146 15.62 13.45 -12.74
CA GLU A 146 16.00 12.28 -13.55
C GLU A 146 15.63 10.96 -12.86
N PHE A 147 15.82 10.88 -11.54
CA PHE A 147 15.37 9.73 -10.76
C PHE A 147 13.83 9.59 -10.79
N ALA A 148 13.09 10.69 -10.61
CA ALA A 148 11.63 10.71 -10.68
C ALA A 148 11.10 10.27 -12.06
N LYS A 149 11.74 10.71 -13.15
CA LYS A 149 11.42 10.25 -14.51
C LYS A 149 11.62 8.74 -14.65
N THR A 150 12.68 8.21 -14.05
CA THR A 150 12.96 6.76 -14.05
C THR A 150 11.89 5.99 -13.28
N LEU A 151 11.46 6.50 -12.12
CA LEU A 151 10.36 5.92 -11.34
C LEU A 151 9.02 5.96 -12.09
N PHE A 152 8.75 7.04 -12.83
CA PHE A 152 7.49 7.24 -13.54
C PHE A 152 7.37 6.39 -14.83
N LYS A 153 8.50 6.11 -15.50
CA LYS A 153 8.52 5.26 -16.71
C LYS A 153 8.38 3.77 -16.40
N ASN A 154 8.75 3.36 -15.20
CA ASN A 154 8.76 1.97 -14.76
C ASN A 154 7.41 1.50 -14.28
#